data_AF-A0A7X5DHR6-F1
#
_entry.id   AF-A0A7X5DHR6-F1
#
_cell.length_a   1.000
_cell.length_b   1.000
_cell.length_c   1.000
_cell.angle_alpha   90.00
_cell.angle_beta   90.00
_cell.angle_gamma   90.00
#
_symmetry.space_group_name_H-M   'P 1'
#
loop_
_entity.id
_entity.type
_entity.pdbx_description
1 polymer ?
#
loop_
_entity_poly.entity_id
_entity_poly.type
_entity_poly.pdbx_seq_one_letter_code
_entity_poly.pdbx_strand_id
1 'polypeptide(L)'
;ALGYSRARITSKYLIYAALAAGLGSIVGIGALSQVLPWVIMDAYAIVYYVPQGAMPIDWPIAGAAAGLGVGITLLATWAAAAATLREPPAALMQPPAPKAGKRILLEHVGPLWRRLSFSWKVTFRNIFRYKRRLIMTVIGIAGCTALLLTGLGLQNSINDIIDVQYGELVDYNMVISEKADADSGAREAADAILSDTAQLPVAVRATEASMIAQGADGAEAMTTIVAPEDAATFQDLWHFRERASGETVPLPTEGAVVTEKLAVKLGLSPGDAITFAEQDDLGNATATTYAVPVAGVIENYIGNYAFMTPATYQRTFGEEPANLTVYARATDDAAERAALSEALRATGAVDTVAYNDEVID
;
A
#
# COMPACT_ATOMS: atom_id res chain seq x y z
N ALA A 1 22.23 -3.33 -59.81
CA ALA A 1 21.33 -3.65 -58.68
C ALA A 1 21.21 -5.16 -58.57
N LEU A 2 21.44 -5.77 -57.41
CA LEU A 2 21.42 -7.24 -57.19
C LEU A 2 20.02 -7.90 -57.32
N GLY A 3 19.05 -7.27 -57.98
CA GLY A 3 17.75 -7.86 -58.34
C GLY A 3 16.74 -8.07 -57.20
N TYR A 4 17.08 -7.81 -55.94
CA TYR A 4 16.18 -8.04 -54.80
C TYR A 4 15.27 -6.85 -54.50
N SER A 5 13.98 -7.12 -54.27
CA SER A 5 13.02 -6.11 -53.83
C SER A 5 13.22 -5.75 -52.36
N ARG A 6 12.92 -4.49 -52.00
CA ARG A 6 12.99 -3.99 -50.62
C ARG A 6 12.17 -4.85 -49.66
N ALA A 7 10.99 -5.30 -50.09
CA ALA A 7 10.12 -6.18 -49.32
C ALA A 7 10.79 -7.53 -48.97
N ARG A 8 11.54 -8.13 -49.90
CA ARG A 8 12.23 -9.41 -49.66
C ARG A 8 13.37 -9.26 -48.65
N ILE A 9 14.04 -8.11 -48.62
CA ILE A 9 15.09 -7.82 -47.63
C ILE A 9 14.46 -7.59 -46.26
N THR A 10 13.43 -6.75 -46.16
CA THR A 10 12.72 -6.45 -44.90
C THR A 10 12.10 -7.70 -44.28
N SER A 11 11.54 -8.61 -45.09
CA SER A 11 10.95 -9.86 -44.61
C SER A 11 11.94 -10.73 -43.82
N LYS A 12 13.21 -10.81 -44.23
CA LYS A 12 14.22 -11.58 -43.50
C LYS A 12 14.45 -11.01 -42.08
N TYR A 13 14.57 -9.70 -41.96
CA TYR A 13 14.75 -9.05 -40.65
C TYR A 13 13.52 -9.20 -39.75
N LEU A 14 12.32 -9.13 -40.34
CA LEU A 14 11.08 -9.36 -39.59
C LEU A 14 10.94 -10.80 -39.09
N ILE A 15 11.39 -11.79 -39.86
CA ILE A 15 11.39 -13.19 -39.41
C ILE A 15 12.32 -13.36 -38.20
N TYR A 16 13.52 -12.78 -38.22
CA TYR A 16 14.42 -12.82 -37.06
C TYR A 16 13.81 -12.14 -35.83
N ALA A 17 13.20 -10.96 -36.01
CA ALA A 17 12.53 -10.25 -34.92
C ALA A 17 11.33 -11.04 -34.38
N ALA A 18 10.53 -11.65 -35.25
CA ALA A 18 9.38 -12.48 -34.85
C ALA A 18 9.81 -13.69 -34.02
N LEU A 19 10.87 -14.39 -34.45
CA LEU A 19 11.38 -15.56 -33.72
C LEU A 19 11.95 -15.16 -32.35
N ALA A 20 12.76 -14.11 -32.29
CA ALA A 20 13.33 -13.63 -31.04
C ALA A 20 12.25 -13.15 -30.06
N ALA A 21 11.30 -12.33 -30.52
CA ALA A 21 10.21 -11.83 -29.69
C ALA A 21 9.22 -12.95 -29.30
N GLY A 22 8.93 -13.88 -30.20
CA GLY A 22 8.07 -15.03 -29.94
C GLY A 22 8.64 -15.93 -28.86
N LEU A 23 9.90 -16.37 -29.02
CA LEU A 23 10.58 -17.19 -28.01
C LEU A 23 10.70 -16.44 -26.67
N GLY A 24 11.07 -15.16 -26.71
CA GLY A 24 11.15 -14.33 -25.51
C GLY A 24 9.80 -14.19 -24.80
N SER A 25 8.70 -14.06 -25.55
CA SER A 25 7.35 -13.99 -24.98
C SER A 25 6.92 -15.30 -24.34
N ILE A 26 7.23 -16.45 -24.96
CA ILE A 26 6.90 -17.77 -24.41
C ILE A 26 7.66 -18.00 -23.10
N VAL A 27 8.98 -17.76 -23.10
CA VAL A 27 9.81 -17.91 -21.90
C VAL A 27 9.41 -16.91 -20.83
N GLY A 28 9.17 -15.66 -21.21
CA GLY A 28 8.78 -14.59 -20.29
C GLY A 28 7.43 -14.85 -19.64
N ILE A 29 6.42 -15.27 -20.40
CA ILE A 29 5.11 -15.63 -19.84
C ILE A 29 5.27 -16.84 -18.94
N GLY A 30 5.87 -17.94 -19.42
CA GLY A 30 5.97 -19.17 -18.64
C GLY A 30 6.76 -19.02 -17.33
N ALA A 31 7.84 -18.24 -17.33
CA ALA A 31 8.65 -18.03 -16.12
C ALA A 31 8.05 -16.93 -15.23
N LEU A 32 7.77 -15.75 -15.79
CA LEU A 32 7.44 -14.57 -15.00
C LEU A 32 6.00 -14.62 -14.46
N SER A 33 5.07 -15.29 -15.17
CA SER A 33 3.69 -15.47 -14.66
C SER A 33 3.61 -16.43 -13.48
N GLN A 34 4.66 -17.21 -13.22
CA GLN A 34 4.73 -18.15 -12.12
C GLN A 34 5.60 -17.59 -10.99
N VAL A 35 6.78 -17.07 -11.32
CA VAL A 35 7.73 -16.56 -10.33
C VAL A 35 7.22 -15.29 -9.65
N LEU A 36 6.67 -14.32 -10.39
CA LEU A 36 6.26 -13.04 -9.81
C LEU A 36 5.10 -13.21 -8.81
N PRO A 37 4.00 -13.90 -9.15
CA PRO A 37 2.91 -14.05 -8.19
C PRO A 37 3.30 -15.00 -7.05
N TRP A 38 4.21 -15.96 -7.25
CA TRP A 38 4.75 -16.77 -6.17
C TRP A 38 5.48 -15.94 -5.12
N VAL A 39 6.40 -15.05 -5.54
CA VAL A 39 7.09 -14.14 -4.62
C VAL A 39 6.11 -13.22 -3.88
N ILE A 40 5.10 -12.72 -4.59
CA ILE A 40 4.07 -11.86 -3.98
C ILE A 40 3.24 -12.67 -2.96
N MET A 41 2.73 -13.85 -3.33
CA MET A 41 1.93 -14.68 -2.42
C MET A 41 2.74 -15.12 -1.21
N ASP A 42 4.02 -15.43 -1.36
CA ASP A 42 4.92 -15.75 -0.25
C ASP A 42 5.07 -14.58 0.72
N ALA A 43 5.24 -13.36 0.19
CA ALA A 43 5.27 -12.15 1.02
C ALA A 43 3.93 -11.90 1.75
N TYR A 44 2.79 -12.13 1.09
CA TYR A 44 1.48 -12.01 1.73
C TYR A 44 1.21 -13.14 2.74
N ALA A 45 1.79 -14.33 2.54
CA ALA A 45 1.63 -15.48 3.42
C ALA A 45 2.24 -15.25 4.82
N ILE A 46 3.11 -14.24 4.97
CA ILE A 46 3.64 -13.81 6.27
C ILE A 46 2.51 -13.25 7.15
N VAL A 47 1.55 -12.52 6.57
CA VAL A 47 0.51 -11.79 7.30
C VAL A 47 -0.85 -12.49 7.22
N TYR A 48 -1.15 -13.12 6.08
CA TYR A 48 -2.45 -13.74 5.81
C TYR A 48 -2.29 -15.23 5.50
N TYR A 49 -3.23 -16.06 5.92
CA TYR A 49 -3.28 -17.46 5.52
C TYR A 49 -3.75 -17.57 4.06
N VAL A 50 -2.84 -17.28 3.11
CA VAL A 50 -3.11 -17.38 1.67
C VAL A 50 -2.83 -18.81 1.22
N PRO A 51 -3.83 -19.56 0.71
CA PRO A 51 -3.57 -20.87 0.14
C PRO A 51 -2.64 -20.70 -1.07
N GLN A 52 -1.42 -21.24 -0.95
CA GLN A 52 -0.43 -21.28 -2.02
C GLN A 52 -0.90 -22.26 -3.12
N GLY A 53 -1.83 -21.81 -3.95
CA GLY A 53 -2.43 -22.59 -5.04
C GLY A 53 -1.64 -22.51 -6.34
N ALA A 54 -1.98 -23.42 -7.28
CA ALA A 54 -1.52 -23.32 -8.65
C ALA A 54 -2.02 -22.00 -9.27
N MET A 55 -1.12 -21.23 -9.91
CA MET A 55 -1.45 -19.97 -10.56
C MET A 55 -1.78 -20.23 -12.03
N PRO A 56 -3.08 -20.32 -12.39
CA PRO A 56 -3.46 -20.57 -13.78
C PRO A 56 -3.05 -19.37 -14.63
N ILE A 57 -2.46 -19.66 -15.79
CA ILE A 57 -2.18 -18.63 -16.78
C ILE A 57 -3.49 -18.31 -17.50
N ASP A 58 -3.94 -17.06 -17.38
CA ASP A 58 -5.01 -16.54 -18.23
C ASP A 58 -4.48 -16.43 -19.67
N TRP A 59 -4.79 -17.44 -20.48
CA TRP A 59 -4.35 -17.53 -21.87
C TRP A 59 -4.81 -16.34 -22.74
N PRO A 60 -6.04 -15.81 -22.60
CA PRO A 60 -6.44 -14.56 -23.26
C PRO A 60 -5.51 -13.38 -22.96
N ILE A 61 -5.21 -13.12 -21.70
CA ILE A 61 -4.35 -12.00 -21.29
C ILE A 61 -2.90 -12.25 -21.72
N ALA A 62 -2.40 -13.47 -21.53
CA ALA A 62 -1.08 -13.88 -21.96
C ALA A 62 -0.90 -13.74 -23.49
N GLY A 63 -1.91 -14.15 -24.26
CA GLY A 63 -1.93 -14.01 -25.72
C GLY A 63 -1.98 -12.55 -26.15
N ALA A 64 -2.77 -11.71 -25.48
CA ALA A 64 -2.81 -10.27 -25.73
C ALA A 64 -1.46 -9.60 -25.45
N ALA A 65 -0.83 -9.92 -24.32
CA ALA A 65 0.49 -9.41 -23.95
C ALA A 65 1.60 -9.85 -24.92
N ALA A 66 1.64 -11.14 -25.28
CA ALA A 66 2.56 -11.65 -26.29
C ALA A 66 2.34 -10.97 -27.65
N GLY A 67 1.09 -10.86 -28.08
CA GLY A 67 0.70 -10.21 -29.33
C GLY A 67 1.13 -8.75 -29.39
N LEU A 68 0.93 -8.00 -28.30
CA LEU A 68 1.38 -6.61 -28.17
C LEU A 68 2.91 -6.50 -28.21
N GLY A 69 3.61 -7.31 -27.42
CA GLY A 69 5.07 -7.28 -27.35
C GLY A 69 5.74 -7.63 -28.68
N VAL A 70 5.28 -8.72 -29.31
CA VAL A 70 5.75 -9.11 -30.65
C VAL A 70 5.36 -8.06 -31.68
N GLY A 71 4.13 -7.55 -31.64
CA GLY A 71 3.64 -6.51 -32.54
C GLY A 71 4.47 -5.23 -32.50
N ILE A 72 4.78 -4.72 -31.32
CA ILE A 72 5.63 -3.53 -31.14
C ILE A 72 7.05 -3.81 -31.67
N THR A 73 7.61 -4.98 -31.38
CA THR A 73 8.95 -5.36 -31.84
C THR A 73 9.02 -5.45 -33.36
N LEU A 74 8.00 -6.03 -34.00
CA LEU A 74 7.88 -6.12 -35.45
C LEU A 74 7.68 -4.74 -36.09
N LEU A 75 6.83 -3.90 -35.50
CA LEU A 75 6.59 -2.54 -35.99
C LEU A 75 7.87 -1.70 -35.92
N ALA A 76 8.61 -1.77 -34.81
CA ALA A 76 9.89 -1.10 -34.64
C ALA A 76 10.94 -1.59 -35.66
N THR A 77 11.03 -2.91 -35.84
CA THR A 77 11.93 -3.54 -36.82
C THR A 77 11.59 -3.13 -38.24
N TRP A 78 10.29 -3.12 -38.59
CA TRP A 78 9.81 -2.68 -39.89
C TRP A 78 10.14 -1.21 -40.13
N ALA A 79 9.86 -0.33 -39.17
CA ALA A 79 10.14 1.09 -39.26
C ALA A 79 11.65 1.35 -39.47
N ALA A 80 12.51 0.66 -38.72
CA ALA A 80 13.96 0.76 -38.85
C ALA A 80 14.47 0.26 -40.21
N ALA A 81 13.98 -0.90 -40.66
CA ALA A 81 14.32 -1.45 -41.97
C ALA A 81 13.83 -0.55 -43.11
N ALA A 82 12.58 -0.07 -43.05
CA ALA A 82 12.00 0.81 -44.06
C ALA A 82 12.74 2.15 -44.15
N ALA A 83 13.15 2.73 -43.01
CA ALA A 83 13.95 3.94 -42.99
C ALA A 83 15.31 3.73 -43.66
N THR A 84 15.98 2.62 -43.36
CA THR A 84 17.31 2.30 -43.91
C THR A 84 17.27 1.98 -45.40
N LEU A 85 16.27 1.19 -45.86
CA LEU A 85 16.15 0.80 -47.27
C LEU A 85 15.65 1.93 -48.20
N ARG A 86 15.17 3.05 -47.63
CA ARG A 86 14.85 4.26 -48.40
C ARG A 86 16.11 4.98 -48.89
N GLU A 87 17.25 4.81 -48.21
CA GLU A 87 18.51 5.43 -48.62
C GLU A 87 19.14 4.70 -49.83
N PRO A 88 19.79 5.43 -50.75
CA PRO A 88 20.42 4.81 -51.91
C PRO A 88 21.63 3.95 -51.47
N PRO A 89 21.84 2.75 -52.05
CA PRO A 89 22.92 1.84 -51.64
C PRO A 89 24.32 2.46 -51.68
N ALA A 90 24.57 3.35 -52.66
CA ALA A 90 25.84 4.06 -52.77
C ALA A 90 26.11 5.00 -51.59
N ALA A 91 25.07 5.58 -50.97
CA ALA A 91 25.23 6.42 -49.79
C ALA A 91 25.51 5.61 -48.52
N LEU A 92 24.95 4.39 -48.41
CA LEU A 92 25.20 3.48 -47.28
C LEU A 92 26.62 2.91 -47.27
N MET A 93 27.29 2.83 -48.43
CA MET A 93 28.67 2.35 -48.55
C MET A 93 29.72 3.46 -48.35
N GLN A 94 29.30 4.73 -48.30
CA GLN A 94 30.19 5.86 -48.04
C GLN A 94 30.25 6.17 -46.54
N PRO A 95 31.41 6.62 -46.02
CA PRO A 95 31.47 7.11 -44.65
C PRO A 95 30.46 8.26 -44.49
N PRO A 96 29.57 8.21 -43.47
CA PRO A 96 28.52 9.20 -43.32
C PRO A 96 29.15 10.59 -43.18
N ALA A 97 28.76 11.51 -44.07
CA ALA A 97 29.28 12.87 -44.04
C ALA A 97 29.06 13.49 -42.65
N PRO A 98 30.09 14.09 -42.03
CA PRO A 98 29.94 14.68 -40.71
C PRO A 98 28.89 15.79 -40.78
N LYS A 99 27.80 15.64 -40.02
CA LYS A 99 26.75 16.67 -39.93
C LYS A 99 27.37 18.03 -39.64
N ALA A 100 27.05 19.04 -40.44
CA ALA A 100 27.60 20.39 -40.30
C ALA A 100 27.43 20.89 -38.86
N GLY A 101 28.55 21.26 -38.23
CA GLY A 101 28.55 21.83 -36.89
C GLY A 101 27.97 23.24 -36.93
N LYS A 102 26.74 23.43 -36.41
CA LYS A 102 26.19 24.76 -36.18
C LYS A 102 26.75 25.32 -34.86
N ARG A 103 26.92 26.65 -34.78
CA ARG A 103 27.31 27.36 -33.55
C ARG A 103 26.34 27.02 -32.40
N ILE A 104 26.86 26.87 -31.19
CA ILE A 104 26.05 26.57 -30.00
C ILE A 104 25.65 27.88 -29.30
N LEU A 105 24.47 27.90 -28.67
CA LEU A 105 24.06 28.99 -27.77
C LEU A 105 25.07 29.23 -26.62
N LEU A 106 25.74 28.18 -26.13
CA LEU A 106 26.77 28.29 -25.08
C LEU A 106 28.00 29.12 -25.52
N GLU A 107 28.25 29.26 -26.83
CA GLU A 107 29.33 30.12 -27.35
C GLU A 107 29.02 31.62 -27.15
N HIS A 108 27.76 31.98 -26.89
CA HIS A 108 27.36 33.36 -26.58
C HIS A 108 27.59 33.72 -25.10
N VAL A 109 27.74 32.73 -24.21
CA VAL A 109 28.07 32.96 -22.80
C VAL A 109 29.60 32.98 -22.63
N GLY A 110 30.20 34.10 -23.08
CA GLY A 110 31.65 34.30 -23.15
C GLY A 110 32.47 33.97 -21.89
N PRO A 111 32.07 34.35 -20.66
CA PRO A 111 32.89 34.11 -19.48
C PRO A 111 32.98 32.62 -19.09
N LEU A 112 31.91 31.86 -19.28
CA LEU A 112 31.90 30.42 -19.01
C LEU A 112 32.64 29.65 -20.12
N TRP A 113 32.44 30.04 -21.38
CA TRP A 113 33.09 29.37 -22.53
C TRP A 113 34.61 29.56 -22.54
N ARG A 114 35.12 30.72 -22.10
CA ARG A 114 36.56 30.98 -22.03
C ARG A 114 37.27 30.07 -21.01
N ARG A 115 36.61 29.70 -19.91
CA ARG A 115 37.17 28.87 -18.82
C ARG A 115 37.17 27.36 -19.12
N LEU A 116 36.44 26.91 -20.13
CA LEU A 116 36.40 25.49 -20.51
C LEU A 116 37.65 25.06 -21.29
N SER A 117 38.20 23.90 -20.94
CA SER A 117 39.30 23.28 -21.69
C SER A 117 38.87 22.89 -23.11
N PHE A 118 39.83 22.69 -24.01
CA PHE A 118 39.56 22.32 -25.40
C PHE A 118 38.70 21.05 -25.50
N SER A 119 38.97 20.04 -24.67
CA SER A 119 38.20 18.80 -24.63
C SER A 119 36.73 19.05 -24.27
N TRP A 120 36.44 19.88 -23.26
CA TRP A 120 35.07 20.24 -22.90
C TRP A 120 34.35 21.00 -24.02
N LYS A 121 35.03 21.94 -24.69
CA LYS A 121 34.47 22.67 -25.84
C LYS A 121 34.07 21.72 -26.98
N VAL A 122 34.90 20.71 -27.28
CA VAL A 122 34.59 19.67 -28.27
C VAL A 122 33.42 18.80 -27.81
N THR A 123 33.38 18.40 -26.54
CA THR A 123 32.28 17.61 -25.98
C THR A 123 30.93 18.34 -26.03
N PHE A 124 30.88 19.60 -25.61
CA PHE A 124 29.65 20.41 -25.72
C PHE A 124 29.19 20.57 -27.18
N ARG A 125 30.12 20.82 -28.11
CA ARG A 125 29.80 20.83 -29.56
C ARG A 125 29.20 19.52 -30.04
N ASN A 126 29.74 18.40 -29.60
CA ASN A 126 29.21 17.07 -29.93
C ASN A 126 27.82 16.84 -29.35
N ILE A 127 27.60 17.19 -28.08
CA ILE A 127 26.29 17.05 -27.41
C ILE A 127 25.21 17.84 -28.16
N PHE A 128 25.48 19.11 -28.48
CA PHE A 128 24.52 19.97 -29.20
C PHE A 128 24.39 19.65 -30.69
N ARG A 129 25.40 18.99 -31.29
CA ARG A 129 25.32 18.43 -32.66
C ARG A 129 24.39 17.21 -32.73
N TYR A 130 24.35 16.38 -31.68
CA TYR A 130 23.57 15.14 -31.63
C TYR A 130 22.38 15.21 -30.66
N LYS A 131 21.55 16.26 -30.75
CA LYS A 131 20.42 16.51 -29.83
C LYS A 131 19.48 15.32 -29.64
N ARG A 132 19.18 14.56 -30.71
CA ARG A 132 18.34 13.35 -30.62
C ARG A 132 18.95 12.27 -29.74
N ARG A 133 20.26 12.05 -29.86
CA ARG A 133 20.99 11.07 -29.04
C ARG A 133 21.05 11.54 -27.59
N LEU A 134 21.32 12.83 -27.36
CA LEU A 134 21.28 13.41 -26.03
C LEU A 134 19.93 13.17 -25.35
N ILE A 135 18.82 13.55 -26.01
CA ILE A 135 17.48 13.41 -25.44
C ILE A 135 17.17 11.94 -25.12
N MET A 136 17.47 11.02 -26.04
CA MET A 136 17.28 9.58 -25.80
C MET A 136 18.06 9.09 -24.58
N THR A 137 19.34 9.46 -24.46
CA THR A 137 20.19 9.05 -23.32
C THR A 137 19.71 9.68 -22.01
N VAL A 138 19.34 10.95 -22.01
CA VAL A 138 18.83 11.64 -20.82
C VAL A 138 17.53 11.02 -20.35
N ILE A 139 16.58 10.74 -21.25
CA ILE A 139 15.31 10.07 -20.91
C ILE A 139 15.58 8.68 -20.34
N GLY A 140 16.52 7.92 -20.92
CA GLY A 140 16.87 6.59 -20.41
C GLY A 140 17.44 6.62 -18.99
N ILE A 141 18.41 7.51 -18.74
CA ILE A 141 19.02 7.66 -17.42
C ILE A 141 17.99 8.21 -16.42
N ALA A 142 17.27 9.27 -16.78
CA ALA A 142 16.25 9.87 -15.93
C ALA A 142 15.14 8.88 -15.59
N GLY A 143 14.69 8.07 -16.56
CA GLY A 143 13.68 7.03 -16.32
C GLY A 143 14.17 5.95 -15.36
N CYS A 144 15.42 5.49 -15.51
CA CYS A 144 15.98 4.49 -14.60
C CYS A 144 16.16 5.05 -13.17
N THR A 145 16.67 6.28 -13.04
CA THR A 145 16.78 6.96 -11.75
C THR A 145 15.42 7.25 -11.13
N ALA A 146 14.42 7.64 -11.93
CA ALA A 146 13.06 7.89 -11.45
C ALA A 146 12.43 6.60 -10.90
N LEU A 147 12.55 5.47 -11.60
CA LEU A 147 12.03 4.18 -11.11
C LEU A 147 12.66 3.77 -9.77
N LEU A 148 13.98 3.94 -9.63
CA LEU A 148 14.67 3.66 -8.36
C LEU A 148 14.20 4.58 -7.24
N LEU A 149 14.11 5.89 -7.51
CA LEU A 149 13.64 6.86 -6.52
C LEU A 149 12.19 6.58 -6.10
N THR A 150 11.31 6.23 -7.04
CA THR A 150 9.92 5.89 -6.74
C THR A 150 9.83 4.62 -5.90
N GLY A 151 10.61 3.58 -6.20
CA GLY A 151 10.62 2.34 -5.41
C GLY A 151 11.07 2.57 -3.97
N LEU A 152 12.21 3.26 -3.78
CA LEU A 152 12.73 3.57 -2.45
C LEU A 152 11.85 4.58 -1.70
N GLY A 153 11.27 5.54 -2.41
CA GLY A 153 10.34 6.51 -1.83
C GLY A 153 9.07 5.83 -1.31
N LEU A 154 8.49 4.92 -2.09
CA LEU A 154 7.32 4.15 -1.65
C LEU A 154 7.65 3.27 -0.43
N GLN A 155 8.81 2.62 -0.42
CA GLN A 155 9.25 1.81 0.73
C GLN A 155 9.36 2.66 1.99
N ASN A 156 10.02 3.81 1.92
CA ASN A 156 10.17 4.70 3.08
C ASN A 156 8.80 5.24 3.54
N SER A 157 7.95 5.70 2.61
CA SER A 157 6.63 6.22 2.98
C SER A 157 5.71 5.19 3.63
N ILE A 158 5.84 3.91 3.28
CA ILE A 158 5.08 2.84 3.94
C ILE A 158 5.61 2.60 5.35
N ASN A 159 6.94 2.51 5.52
CA ASN A 159 7.54 2.30 6.83
C ASN A 159 7.28 3.46 7.79
N ASP A 160 7.38 4.70 7.32
CA ASP A 160 7.07 5.89 8.14
C ASP A 160 5.63 5.85 8.68
N ILE A 161 4.67 5.30 7.93
CA ILE A 161 3.28 5.13 8.39
C ILE A 161 3.18 4.07 9.49
N ILE A 162 3.92 2.97 9.38
CA ILE A 162 3.95 1.90 10.39
C ILE A 162 4.55 2.45 11.69
N ASP A 163 5.67 3.17 11.60
CA ASP A 163 6.35 3.77 12.74
C ASP A 163 5.43 4.76 13.49
N VAL A 164 4.66 5.58 12.78
CA VAL A 164 3.70 6.49 13.43
C VAL A 164 2.51 5.71 14.01
N GLN A 165 1.95 4.75 13.28
CA GLN A 165 0.78 3.98 13.74
C GLN A 165 1.07 3.17 15.00
N TYR A 166 2.20 2.48 15.05
CA TYR A 166 2.52 1.52 16.12
C TYR A 166 3.66 1.96 17.04
N GLY A 167 4.30 3.10 16.76
CA GLY A 167 5.23 3.75 17.70
C GLY A 167 4.65 4.99 18.39
N GLU A 168 3.69 5.70 17.77
CA GLU A 168 3.16 6.95 18.35
C GLU A 168 1.65 6.95 18.63
N LEU A 169 0.86 6.15 17.93
CA LEU A 169 -0.61 6.17 18.05
C LEU A 169 -1.18 4.97 18.82
N VAL A 170 -0.59 3.79 18.67
CA VAL A 170 -1.05 2.54 19.28
C VAL A 170 0.07 1.94 20.12
N ASP A 171 -0.21 1.75 21.41
CA ASP A 171 0.73 1.28 22.44
C ASP A 171 0.18 0.02 23.17
N TYR A 172 -0.69 -0.73 22.47
CA TYR A 172 -1.12 -2.08 22.87
C TYR A 172 -0.52 -3.11 21.91
N ASN A 173 0.11 -4.15 22.45
CA ASN A 173 0.70 -5.24 21.66
C ASN A 173 -0.07 -6.56 21.82
N MET A 174 -1.18 -6.57 22.56
CA MET A 174 -2.00 -7.76 22.80
C MET A 174 -3.50 -7.43 22.74
N VAL A 175 -4.26 -8.22 21.99
CA VAL A 175 -5.72 -8.18 21.95
C VAL A 175 -6.28 -9.56 22.27
N ILE A 176 -7.25 -9.61 23.17
CA ILE A 176 -7.86 -10.84 23.68
C ILE A 176 -9.35 -10.77 23.44
N SER A 177 -9.94 -11.79 22.81
CA SER A 177 -11.39 -11.92 22.69
C SER A 177 -11.89 -13.02 23.61
N GLU A 178 -12.86 -12.68 24.46
CA GLU A 178 -13.49 -13.57 25.41
C GLU A 178 -14.82 -14.12 24.89
N LYS A 179 -15.18 -15.30 25.40
CA LYS A 179 -16.43 -15.97 25.04
C LYS A 179 -17.60 -15.37 25.79
N ALA A 180 -18.66 -15.06 25.07
CA ALA A 180 -19.91 -14.56 25.62
C ALA A 180 -20.59 -15.58 26.56
N ASP A 181 -20.37 -16.88 26.36
CA ASP A 181 -20.99 -17.99 27.10
C ASP A 181 -20.05 -18.67 28.11
N ALA A 182 -18.91 -18.04 28.45
CA ALA A 182 -17.98 -18.56 29.45
C ALA A 182 -18.63 -18.71 30.83
N ASP A 183 -18.30 -19.81 31.52
CA ASP A 183 -18.70 -20.05 32.92
C ASP A 183 -18.14 -18.97 33.85
N SER A 184 -18.85 -18.67 34.94
CA SER A 184 -18.41 -17.64 35.90
C SER A 184 -17.04 -17.94 36.50
N GLY A 185 -16.74 -19.21 36.80
CA GLY A 185 -15.42 -19.58 37.33
C GLY A 185 -14.30 -19.44 36.31
N ALA A 186 -14.60 -19.68 35.03
CA ALA A 186 -13.66 -19.46 33.93
C ALA A 186 -13.36 -17.96 33.73
N ARG A 187 -14.40 -17.11 33.82
CA ARG A 187 -14.25 -15.64 33.78
C ARG A 187 -13.43 -15.11 34.93
N GLU A 188 -13.72 -15.53 36.16
CA GLU A 188 -12.95 -15.11 37.34
C GLU A 188 -11.46 -15.51 37.23
N ALA A 189 -11.17 -16.69 36.67
CA ALA A 189 -9.79 -17.13 36.41
C ALA A 189 -9.09 -16.28 35.35
N ALA A 190 -9.80 -15.90 34.27
CA ALA A 190 -9.27 -15.00 33.25
C ALA A 190 -9.05 -13.59 33.83
N ASP A 191 -10.02 -13.05 34.58
CA ASP A 191 -9.91 -11.75 35.25
C ASP A 191 -8.72 -11.66 36.19
N ALA A 192 -8.42 -12.75 36.92
CA ALA A 192 -7.26 -12.80 37.80
C ALA A 192 -5.93 -12.66 37.04
N ILE A 193 -5.84 -13.18 35.82
CA ILE A 193 -4.66 -13.05 34.95
C ILE A 193 -4.63 -11.66 34.32
N LEU A 194 -5.77 -11.19 33.80
CA LEU A 194 -5.88 -9.89 33.12
C LEU A 194 -5.64 -8.70 34.04
N SER A 195 -5.94 -8.85 35.34
CA SER A 195 -5.71 -7.83 36.36
C SER A 195 -4.30 -7.87 36.96
N ASP A 196 -3.46 -8.84 36.57
CA ASP A 196 -2.09 -8.95 37.08
C ASP A 196 -1.19 -7.88 36.42
N THR A 197 -1.11 -6.72 37.08
CA THR A 197 -0.27 -5.59 36.65
C THR A 197 1.22 -5.92 36.51
N ALA A 198 1.70 -7.04 37.08
CA ALA A 198 3.08 -7.47 36.88
C ALA A 198 3.30 -8.10 35.50
N GLN A 199 2.26 -8.72 34.92
CA GLN A 199 2.29 -9.33 33.59
C GLN A 199 1.71 -8.40 32.52
N LEU A 200 0.68 -7.63 32.88
CA LEU A 200 -0.04 -6.70 32.01
C LEU A 200 -0.12 -5.33 32.68
N PRO A 201 0.88 -4.45 32.47
CA PRO A 201 0.91 -3.11 33.10
C PRO A 201 -0.34 -2.28 32.81
N VAL A 202 -0.93 -2.44 31.63
CA VAL A 202 -2.18 -1.78 31.21
C VAL A 202 -3.05 -2.79 30.49
N ALA A 203 -4.30 -2.95 30.94
CA ALA A 203 -5.31 -3.78 30.29
C ALA A 203 -6.67 -3.08 30.42
N VAL A 204 -7.36 -2.90 29.30
CA VAL A 204 -8.68 -2.24 29.24
C VAL A 204 -9.63 -3.09 28.43
N ARG A 205 -10.76 -3.46 29.05
CA ARG A 205 -11.89 -4.10 28.38
C ARG A 205 -12.62 -3.09 27.51
N ALA A 206 -13.11 -3.54 26.37
CA ALA A 206 -13.86 -2.75 25.41
C ALA A 206 -14.91 -3.61 24.72
N THR A 207 -15.97 -2.94 24.25
CA THR A 207 -16.94 -3.52 23.33
C THR A 207 -16.57 -3.17 21.91
N GLU A 208 -16.55 -4.16 21.03
CA GLU A 208 -16.38 -3.96 19.58
C GLU A 208 -17.65 -4.31 18.82
N ALA A 209 -18.03 -3.45 17.88
CA ALA A 209 -19.12 -3.73 16.94
C ALA A 209 -18.70 -3.33 15.52
N SER A 210 -18.80 -4.26 14.57
CA SER A 210 -18.54 -3.97 13.16
C SER A 210 -19.81 -3.46 12.49
N MET A 211 -19.79 -2.23 11.98
CA MET A 211 -20.92 -1.61 11.30
C MET A 211 -20.51 -0.94 9.99
N ILE A 212 -21.49 -0.55 9.19
CA ILE A 212 -21.26 0.27 7.99
C ILE A 212 -21.58 1.72 8.34
N ALA A 213 -20.57 2.56 8.35
CA ALA A 213 -20.75 3.99 8.49
C ALA A 213 -21.16 4.61 7.15
N GLN A 214 -22.24 5.38 7.17
CA GLN A 214 -22.84 6.06 6.02
C GLN A 214 -22.70 7.58 6.17
N GLY A 215 -22.16 8.22 5.13
CA GLY A 215 -22.09 9.68 5.01
C GLY A 215 -23.30 10.25 4.29
N ALA A 216 -23.50 11.57 4.41
CA ALA A 216 -24.65 12.27 3.82
C ALA A 216 -24.76 12.13 2.29
N ASP A 217 -23.64 11.94 1.60
CA ASP A 217 -23.55 11.79 0.15
C ASP A 217 -23.73 10.33 -0.34
N GLY A 218 -24.14 9.41 0.55
CA GLY A 218 -24.29 7.98 0.24
C GLY A 218 -22.96 7.22 0.18
N ALA A 219 -21.86 7.82 0.64
CA ALA A 219 -20.59 7.14 0.82
C ALA A 219 -20.69 6.15 1.99
N GLU A 220 -20.08 4.97 1.84
CA GLU A 220 -20.10 3.92 2.87
C GLU A 220 -18.71 3.43 3.22
N ALA A 221 -18.51 3.10 4.50
CA ALA A 221 -17.26 2.52 5.00
C ALA A 221 -17.52 1.50 6.11
N MET A 222 -16.98 0.29 5.94
CA MET A 222 -16.87 -0.66 7.04
C MET A 222 -16.03 -0.02 8.15
N THR A 223 -16.61 -0.02 9.35
CA THR A 223 -16.11 0.71 10.52
C THR A 223 -16.26 -0.16 11.76
N THR A 224 -15.20 -0.22 12.55
CA THR A 224 -15.24 -0.86 13.87
C THR A 224 -15.53 0.19 14.92
N ILE A 225 -16.62 -0.01 15.66
CA ILE A 225 -16.97 0.80 16.81
C ILE A 225 -16.25 0.21 18.02
N VAL A 226 -15.56 1.03 18.79
CA VAL A 226 -14.85 0.62 20.01
C VAL A 226 -15.36 1.45 21.18
N ALA A 227 -15.91 0.80 22.19
CA ALA A 227 -16.37 1.42 23.42
C ALA A 227 -15.59 0.87 24.63
N PRO A 228 -14.49 1.53 25.04
CA PRO A 228 -13.67 1.08 26.17
C PRO A 228 -14.40 1.31 27.50
N GLU A 229 -14.29 0.35 28.42
CA GLU A 229 -14.87 0.44 29.77
C GLU A 229 -14.29 1.63 30.54
N ASP A 230 -12.98 1.84 30.44
CA ASP A 230 -12.28 3.01 30.97
C ASP A 230 -11.64 3.85 29.85
N ALA A 231 -12.33 4.93 29.48
CA ALA A 231 -11.89 5.85 28.44
C ALA A 231 -10.60 6.63 28.75
N ALA A 232 -10.24 6.78 30.04
CA ALA A 232 -9.02 7.48 30.42
C ALA A 232 -7.81 6.55 30.26
N THR A 233 -7.86 5.36 30.84
CA THR A 233 -6.80 4.35 30.72
C THR A 233 -6.65 3.85 29.27
N PHE A 234 -7.73 3.82 28.49
CA PHE A 234 -7.63 3.46 27.07
C PHE A 234 -6.77 4.43 26.24
N GLN A 235 -6.64 5.69 26.65
CA GLN A 235 -5.78 6.65 25.95
C GLN A 235 -4.28 6.39 26.17
N ASP A 236 -3.92 5.54 27.13
CA ASP A 236 -2.55 5.02 27.30
C ASP A 236 -2.27 3.86 26.34
N LEU A 237 -3.30 3.23 25.78
CA LEU A 237 -3.18 2.16 24.77
C LEU A 237 -3.37 2.69 23.35
N TRP A 238 -4.17 3.74 23.20
CA TRP A 238 -4.44 4.38 21.92
C TRP A 238 -4.46 5.90 22.08
N HIS A 239 -3.43 6.57 21.58
CA HIS A 239 -3.27 8.01 21.70
C HIS A 239 -4.20 8.75 20.73
N PHE A 240 -5.20 9.43 21.29
CA PHE A 240 -6.14 10.22 20.52
C PHE A 240 -5.56 11.61 20.32
N ARG A 241 -5.09 11.90 19.11
CA ARG A 241 -4.57 13.23 18.74
C ARG A 241 -5.02 13.66 17.35
N GLU A 242 -5.08 14.96 17.12
CA GLU A 242 -5.27 15.51 15.78
C GLU A 242 -3.94 15.54 15.02
N ARG A 243 -3.92 15.07 13.76
CA ARG A 243 -2.68 14.99 12.95
C ARG A 243 -1.95 16.32 12.77
N ALA A 244 -2.69 17.41 12.53
CA ALA A 244 -2.09 18.69 12.12
C ALA A 244 -1.55 19.50 13.30
N SER A 245 -2.28 19.51 14.41
CA SER A 245 -1.92 20.27 15.61
C SER A 245 -1.12 19.44 16.63
N GLY A 246 -1.27 18.11 16.60
CA GLY A 246 -0.75 17.20 17.63
C GLY A 246 -1.53 17.30 18.95
N GLU A 247 -2.63 18.05 19.01
CA GLU A 247 -3.41 18.21 20.23
C GLU A 247 -4.17 16.94 20.57
N THR A 248 -4.17 16.57 21.85
CA THR A 248 -4.93 15.43 22.38
C THR A 248 -6.43 15.68 22.24
N VAL A 249 -7.14 14.71 21.67
CA VAL A 249 -8.59 14.74 21.50
C VAL A 249 -9.21 13.85 22.59
N PRO A 250 -9.89 14.40 23.60
CA PRO A 250 -10.51 13.58 24.64
C PRO A 250 -11.68 12.78 24.06
N LEU A 251 -11.93 11.59 24.60
CA LEU A 251 -13.15 10.84 24.31
C LEU A 251 -14.34 11.45 25.10
N PRO A 252 -15.31 12.11 24.44
CA PRO A 252 -16.36 12.83 25.15
C PRO A 252 -17.45 11.89 25.66
N THR A 253 -18.19 12.35 26.66
CA THR A 253 -19.37 11.65 27.19
C THR A 253 -20.53 11.60 26.21
N GLU A 254 -20.51 12.44 25.16
CA GLU A 254 -21.51 12.44 24.09
C GLU A 254 -20.84 12.49 22.72
N GLY A 255 -21.30 11.64 21.81
CA GLY A 255 -20.80 11.56 20.44
C GLY A 255 -19.65 10.56 20.27
N ALA A 256 -19.19 10.45 19.03
CA ALA A 256 -18.11 9.55 18.64
C ALA A 256 -16.89 10.33 18.16
N VAL A 257 -15.70 9.87 18.54
CA VAL A 257 -14.43 10.31 17.95
C VAL A 257 -14.10 9.35 16.81
N VAL A 258 -13.93 9.89 15.60
CA VAL A 258 -13.72 9.06 14.40
C VAL A 258 -12.31 9.21 13.86
N THR A 259 -11.83 8.18 13.19
CA THR A 259 -10.55 8.24 12.48
C THR A 259 -10.59 9.21 11.29
N GLU A 260 -9.48 9.90 11.01
CA GLU A 260 -9.38 10.88 9.93
C GLU A 260 -9.73 10.30 8.56
N LYS A 261 -9.28 9.08 8.28
CA LYS A 261 -9.61 8.38 7.02
C LYS A 261 -11.11 8.17 6.85
N LEU A 262 -11.81 7.81 7.94
CA LEU A 262 -13.26 7.65 7.95
C LEU A 262 -13.95 9.00 7.71
N ALA A 263 -13.51 10.05 8.42
CA ALA A 263 -14.05 11.39 8.27
C ALA A 263 -13.90 11.92 6.84
N VAL A 264 -12.69 11.82 6.26
CA VAL A 264 -12.42 12.27 4.88
C VAL A 264 -13.25 11.47 3.86
N LYS A 265 -13.37 10.15 4.04
CA LYS A 265 -14.12 9.30 3.12
C LYS A 265 -15.62 9.60 3.12
N LEU A 266 -16.17 9.95 4.29
CA LEU A 266 -17.59 10.24 4.46
C LEU A 266 -17.93 11.74 4.40
N GLY A 267 -16.93 12.61 4.26
CA GLY A 267 -17.09 14.07 4.23
C GLY A 267 -17.51 14.67 5.57
N LEU A 268 -17.10 14.07 6.69
CA LEU A 268 -17.51 14.46 8.04
C LEU A 268 -16.54 15.45 8.68
N SER A 269 -17.09 16.39 9.45
CA SER A 269 -16.37 17.30 10.35
C SER A 269 -16.93 17.21 11.78
N PRO A 270 -16.19 17.65 12.81
CA PRO A 270 -16.73 17.76 14.16
C PRO A 270 -18.03 18.59 14.18
N GLY A 271 -19.09 18.04 14.77
CA GLY A 271 -20.44 18.61 14.79
C GLY A 271 -21.41 17.97 13.79
N ASP A 272 -20.91 17.27 12.77
CA ASP A 272 -21.75 16.53 11.83
C ASP A 272 -22.31 15.25 12.47
N ALA A 273 -23.31 14.64 11.82
CA ALA A 273 -23.85 13.35 12.24
C ALA A 273 -23.31 12.22 11.35
N ILE A 274 -22.78 11.17 11.98
CA ILE A 274 -22.44 9.90 11.34
C ILE A 274 -23.54 8.89 11.60
N THR A 275 -23.93 8.14 10.57
CA THR A 275 -24.93 7.08 10.67
C THR A 275 -24.26 5.71 10.59
N PHE A 276 -24.46 4.85 11.57
CA PHE A 276 -24.01 3.46 11.55
C PHE A 276 -25.18 2.54 11.20
N ALA A 277 -25.00 1.71 10.20
CA ALA A 277 -25.94 0.66 9.80
C ALA A 277 -25.41 -0.72 10.23
N GLU A 278 -26.30 -1.59 10.69
CA GLU A 278 -25.94 -3.00 10.91
C GLU A 278 -25.59 -3.67 9.56
N GLN A 279 -24.90 -4.79 9.64
CA GLN A 279 -24.54 -5.60 8.48
C GLN A 279 -25.45 -6.82 8.39
N ASP A 280 -25.92 -7.14 7.18
CA ASP A 280 -26.54 -8.44 6.91
C ASP A 280 -25.48 -9.55 6.79
N ASP A 281 -25.92 -10.81 6.67
CA ASP A 281 -25.03 -11.98 6.49
C ASP A 281 -24.13 -11.89 5.24
N LEU A 282 -24.44 -10.98 4.33
CA LEU A 282 -23.69 -10.73 3.09
C LEU A 282 -22.77 -9.50 3.21
N GLY A 283 -22.74 -8.82 4.36
CA GLY A 283 -21.92 -7.64 4.63
C GLY A 283 -22.47 -6.34 4.05
N ASN A 284 -23.78 -6.24 3.76
CA ASN A 284 -24.43 -5.01 3.28
C ASN A 284 -25.13 -4.27 4.42
N ALA A 285 -25.28 -2.96 4.26
CA ALA A 285 -25.98 -2.12 5.21
C ALA A 285 -27.47 -2.50 5.29
N THR A 286 -27.97 -2.71 6.50
CA THR A 286 -29.39 -2.95 6.74
C THR A 286 -30.17 -1.63 6.91
N ALA A 287 -31.49 -1.74 7.06
CA ALA A 287 -32.33 -0.58 7.39
C ALA A 287 -32.21 -0.12 8.85
N THR A 288 -31.62 -0.95 9.72
CA THR A 288 -31.38 -0.60 11.13
C THR A 288 -30.20 0.35 11.19
N THR A 289 -30.47 1.61 11.52
CA THR A 289 -29.46 2.67 11.50
C THR A 289 -29.47 3.47 12.80
N TYR A 290 -28.28 3.91 13.20
CA TYR A 290 -28.03 4.63 14.44
C TYR A 290 -27.21 5.88 14.16
N ALA A 291 -27.75 7.05 14.48
CA ALA A 291 -27.08 8.32 14.26
C ALA A 291 -26.35 8.80 15.52
N VAL A 292 -25.10 9.23 15.36
CA VAL A 292 -24.25 9.74 16.44
C VAL A 292 -23.56 11.03 15.98
N PRO A 293 -23.49 12.08 16.81
CA PRO A 293 -22.70 13.25 16.44
C PRO A 293 -21.20 12.92 16.47
N VAL A 294 -20.48 13.41 15.46
CA VAL A 294 -19.02 13.36 15.41
C VAL A 294 -18.48 14.42 16.35
N ALA A 295 -17.86 14.00 17.45
CA ALA A 295 -17.35 14.91 18.46
C ALA A 295 -15.89 15.31 18.21
N GLY A 296 -15.12 14.48 17.49
CA GLY A 296 -13.73 14.75 17.17
C GLY A 296 -13.22 13.85 16.05
N VAL A 297 -12.10 14.24 15.46
CA VAL A 297 -11.40 13.47 14.43
C VAL A 297 -9.96 13.25 14.88
N ILE A 298 -9.51 12.00 14.86
CA ILE A 298 -8.15 11.62 15.29
C ILE A 298 -7.31 11.05 14.15
N GLU A 299 -6.01 11.25 14.26
CA GLU A 299 -5.01 10.63 13.39
C GLU A 299 -5.02 9.11 13.57
N ASN A 300 -5.17 8.38 12.45
CA ASN A 300 -5.07 6.93 12.41
C ASN A 300 -4.92 6.47 10.95
N TYR A 301 -3.97 5.59 10.69
CA TYR A 301 -3.60 5.16 9.33
C TYR A 301 -4.15 3.78 8.97
N ILE A 302 -4.38 2.91 9.96
CA ILE A 302 -4.83 1.53 9.77
C ILE A 302 -6.26 1.35 10.28
N GLY A 303 -7.14 0.86 9.41
CA GLY A 303 -8.56 0.64 9.73
C GLY A 303 -9.39 1.93 9.79
N ASN A 304 -10.72 1.76 9.89
CA ASN A 304 -11.65 2.84 10.15
C ASN A 304 -12.32 2.57 11.50
N TYR A 305 -12.11 3.46 12.47
CA TYR A 305 -12.65 3.30 13.80
C TYR A 305 -13.54 4.48 14.18
N ALA A 306 -14.52 4.18 15.04
CA ALA A 306 -15.32 5.14 15.78
C ALA A 306 -15.28 4.79 17.27
N PHE A 307 -14.71 5.67 18.07
CA PHE A 307 -14.58 5.51 19.52
C PHE A 307 -15.71 6.25 20.21
N MET A 308 -16.32 5.63 21.22
CA MET A 308 -17.34 6.27 22.04
C MET A 308 -17.29 5.74 23.47
N THR A 309 -17.82 6.50 24.43
CA THR A 309 -17.93 6.00 25.81
C THR A 309 -18.98 4.88 25.93
N PRO A 310 -18.89 3.99 26.94
CA PRO A 310 -19.89 2.96 27.21
C PRO A 310 -21.31 3.52 27.33
N ALA A 311 -21.45 4.69 27.95
CA ALA A 311 -22.72 5.39 28.07
C ALA A 311 -23.27 5.88 26.72
N THR A 312 -22.39 6.35 25.82
CA THR A 312 -22.80 6.73 24.46
C THR A 312 -23.18 5.49 23.65
N TYR A 313 -22.44 4.39 23.76
CA TYR A 313 -22.77 3.12 23.11
C TYR A 313 -24.17 2.65 23.50
N GLN A 314 -24.45 2.55 24.80
CA GLN A 314 -25.76 2.10 25.30
C GLN A 314 -26.90 3.02 24.86
N ARG A 315 -26.68 4.35 24.86
CA ARG A 315 -27.69 5.31 24.40
C ARG A 315 -27.96 5.20 22.90
N THR A 316 -26.92 4.94 22.11
CA THR A 316 -27.01 4.86 20.64
C THR A 316 -27.68 3.55 20.22
N PHE A 317 -27.21 2.41 20.73
CA PHE A 317 -27.62 1.08 20.26
C PHE A 317 -28.74 0.46 21.09
N GLY A 318 -28.94 0.93 22.33
CA GLY A 318 -29.93 0.36 23.25
C GLY A 318 -29.47 -0.94 23.93
N GLU A 319 -28.20 -1.31 23.79
CA GLU A 319 -27.61 -2.53 24.32
C GLU A 319 -26.54 -2.23 25.36
N GLU A 320 -26.39 -3.11 26.35
CA GLU A 320 -25.29 -2.98 27.31
C GLU A 320 -23.95 -3.38 26.63
N PRO A 321 -22.87 -2.60 26.85
CA PRO A 321 -21.54 -2.95 26.38
C PRO A 321 -21.12 -4.34 26.89
N ALA A 322 -20.82 -5.26 25.96
CA ALA A 322 -20.47 -6.64 26.28
C ALA A 322 -19.08 -6.78 26.93
N ASN A 323 -18.16 -5.85 26.64
CA ASN A 323 -16.80 -5.78 27.21
C ASN A 323 -16.01 -7.10 27.10
N LEU A 324 -16.15 -7.77 25.95
CA LEU A 324 -15.54 -9.07 25.65
C LEU A 324 -14.20 -8.96 24.92
N THR A 325 -13.76 -7.75 24.55
CA THR A 325 -12.44 -7.55 23.95
C THR A 325 -11.54 -6.84 24.95
N VAL A 326 -10.33 -7.36 25.19
CA VAL A 326 -9.34 -6.72 26.05
C VAL A 326 -8.17 -6.26 25.20
N TYR A 327 -7.90 -4.97 25.26
CA TYR A 327 -6.68 -4.36 24.75
C TYR A 327 -5.68 -4.28 25.89
N ALA A 328 -4.48 -4.83 25.69
CA ALA A 328 -3.48 -4.87 26.74
C ALA A 328 -2.06 -4.63 26.20
N ARG A 329 -1.21 -4.15 27.10
CA ARG A 329 0.23 -4.12 26.93
C ARG A 329 0.83 -5.29 27.69
N ALA A 330 1.46 -6.20 26.95
CA ALA A 330 2.17 -7.35 27.47
C ALA A 330 3.69 -7.18 27.30
N THR A 331 4.46 -8.02 27.98
CA THR A 331 5.91 -8.17 27.78
C THR A 331 6.27 -8.52 26.34
N ASP A 332 7.46 -8.12 25.87
CA ASP A 332 8.01 -8.48 24.56
C ASP A 332 8.73 -9.83 24.54
N ASP A 333 8.92 -10.46 25.70
CA ASP A 333 9.55 -11.78 25.77
C ASP A 333 8.63 -12.86 25.17
N ALA A 334 9.10 -13.51 24.11
CA ALA A 334 8.33 -14.51 23.38
C ALA A 334 7.93 -15.73 24.22
N ALA A 335 8.75 -16.12 25.21
CA ALA A 335 8.42 -17.25 26.07
C ALA A 335 7.35 -16.87 27.10
N GLU A 336 7.42 -15.66 27.65
CA GLU A 336 6.40 -15.12 28.56
C GLU A 336 5.05 -14.92 27.82
N ARG A 337 5.07 -14.36 26.60
CA ARG A 337 3.87 -14.24 25.74
C ARG A 337 3.22 -15.59 25.46
N ALA A 338 4.02 -16.61 25.15
CA ALA A 338 3.52 -17.96 24.90
C ALA A 338 2.89 -18.57 26.16
N ALA A 339 3.54 -18.40 27.33
CA ALA A 339 3.01 -18.86 28.61
C ALA A 339 1.71 -18.14 28.99
N LEU A 340 1.64 -16.82 28.81
CA LEU A 340 0.44 -16.02 29.06
C LEU A 340 -0.73 -16.44 28.16
N SER A 341 -0.45 -16.64 26.87
CA SER A 341 -1.45 -17.13 25.90
C SER A 341 -2.02 -18.49 26.29
N GLU A 342 -1.16 -19.42 26.72
CA GLU A 342 -1.57 -20.75 27.14
C GLU A 342 -2.37 -20.68 28.44
N ALA A 343 -1.94 -19.86 29.42
CA ALA A 343 -2.66 -19.67 30.67
C ALA A 343 -4.06 -19.09 30.44
N LEU A 344 -4.18 -18.07 29.59
CA LEU A 344 -5.46 -17.47 29.22
C LEU A 344 -6.38 -18.47 28.51
N ARG A 345 -5.85 -19.26 27.57
CA ARG A 345 -6.62 -20.31 26.88
C ARG A 345 -7.05 -21.43 27.83
N ALA A 346 -6.21 -21.79 28.80
CA ALA A 346 -6.50 -22.83 29.77
C ALA A 346 -7.66 -22.48 30.72
N THR A 347 -7.97 -21.18 30.90
CA THR A 347 -9.17 -20.76 31.64
C THR A 347 -10.47 -21.23 30.98
N GLY A 348 -10.46 -21.43 29.66
CA GLY A 348 -11.64 -21.76 28.86
C GLY A 348 -12.53 -20.56 28.51
N ALA A 349 -12.30 -19.38 29.13
CA ALA A 349 -13.06 -18.16 28.89
C ALA A 349 -12.59 -17.34 27.69
N VAL A 350 -11.36 -17.55 27.23
CA VAL A 350 -10.76 -16.84 26.08
C VAL A 350 -10.94 -17.64 24.79
N ASP A 351 -11.32 -16.96 23.71
CA ASP A 351 -11.44 -17.54 22.37
C ASP A 351 -10.17 -17.31 21.55
N THR A 352 -9.74 -16.05 21.47
CA THR A 352 -8.55 -15.66 20.70
C THR A 352 -7.61 -14.80 21.53
N VAL A 353 -6.32 -14.97 21.27
CA VAL A 353 -5.23 -14.11 21.77
C VAL A 353 -4.39 -13.77 20.55
N ALA A 354 -4.31 -12.49 20.22
CA ALA A 354 -3.54 -11.97 19.11
C ALA A 354 -2.48 -11.00 19.64
N TYR A 355 -1.25 -11.12 19.15
CA TYR A 355 -0.20 -10.14 19.41
C TYR A 355 0.03 -9.29 18.17
N ASN A 356 0.44 -8.05 18.42
CA ASN A 356 0.91 -7.14 17.41
C ASN A 356 2.40 -6.88 17.62
N ASP A 357 3.24 -7.48 16.77
CA ASP A 357 4.70 -7.38 16.87
C ASP A 357 5.25 -6.08 16.26
N GLU A 358 4.41 -5.24 15.64
CA GLU A 358 4.82 -3.97 15.05
C GLU A 358 4.85 -2.81 16.04
N VAL A 359 4.38 -3.01 17.28
CA VAL A 359 4.44 -1.97 18.32
C VAL A 359 5.86 -1.80 18.82
N ILE A 360 6.32 -0.55 18.83
CA ILE A 360 7.69 -0.17 19.17
C ILE A 360 7.68 0.49 20.55
N ASP A 361 8.40 -0.09 21.51
CA ASP A 361 8.67 0.48 22.84
C ASP A 361 9.59 1.72 22.80
#